data_AF-A0A940WA10-F1
#
_entry.id   AF-A0A940WA10-F1
#
_cell.length_a   1.000
_cell.length_b   1.000
_cell.length_c   1.000
_cell.angle_alpha   90.00
_cell.angle_beta   90.00
_cell.angle_gamma   90.00
#
_symmetry.space_group_name_H-M   'P 1'
#
loop_
_entity.id
_entity.type
_entity.pdbx_description
1 polymer ?
#
loop_
_entity_poly.entity_id
_entity_poly.type
_entity_poly.pdbx_seq_one_letter_code
_entity_poly.pdbx_strand_id
1 'polypeptide(L)'
;MTGRIRKREQDPDITLRSRLLLYVAFGLFALLLGRLYWLQVVESDRYRNLAENNRLRLRTVRAPRGLILDRKGRAIAETQGSFDLVCSPVDVKDLEAEIGLLAEIVEFDVDDNAVLARIRSAKRSNPYSSLTVARDLRFEQVSVIEYNRENLPGFSVLVEAKRSYPFGTAFA
;
A
#
# COMPACT_ATOMS: atom_id res chain seq x y z
N MET A 1 39.27 -50.29 -49.29
CA MET A 1 38.71 -49.61 -48.10
C MET A 1 37.36 -49.01 -48.47
N THR A 2 36.25 -49.70 -48.17
CA THR A 2 34.91 -49.11 -48.35
C THR A 2 33.99 -49.72 -47.30
N GLY A 3 33.84 -49.00 -46.19
CA GLY A 3 32.93 -49.39 -45.11
C GLY A 3 31.49 -49.16 -45.53
N ARG A 4 30.71 -50.24 -45.67
CA ARG A 4 29.24 -50.15 -45.80
C ARG A 4 28.68 -49.59 -44.49
N ILE A 5 28.20 -48.34 -44.54
CA ILE A 5 27.39 -47.77 -43.47
C ILE A 5 26.06 -48.53 -43.46
N ARG A 6 25.87 -49.42 -42.46
CA ARG A 6 24.56 -50.02 -42.17
C ARG A 6 23.61 -48.88 -41.78
N LYS A 7 22.58 -48.63 -42.59
CA LYS A 7 21.41 -47.86 -42.19
C LYS A 7 20.89 -48.48 -40.90
N ARG A 8 20.90 -47.74 -39.79
CA ARG A 8 20.17 -48.14 -38.57
C ARG A 8 18.70 -48.21 -38.94
N GLU A 9 18.20 -49.43 -39.07
CA GLU A 9 16.78 -49.72 -39.17
C GLU A 9 16.18 -49.26 -37.84
N GLN A 10 15.47 -48.14 -37.85
CA GLN A 10 14.85 -47.59 -36.65
C GLN A 10 13.70 -48.53 -36.28
N ASP A 11 13.78 -49.17 -35.10
CA ASP A 11 12.70 -50.02 -34.62
C ASP A 11 11.38 -49.21 -34.59
N PRO A 12 10.33 -49.67 -35.29
CA PRO A 12 9.06 -48.95 -35.39
C PRO A 12 8.45 -48.71 -34.00
N ASP A 13 8.69 -49.61 -33.04
CA ASP A 13 8.23 -49.48 -31.66
C ASP A 13 8.85 -48.29 -30.91
N ILE A 14 10.14 -48.00 -31.14
CA ILE A 14 10.84 -46.88 -30.48
C ILE A 14 10.38 -45.55 -31.06
N THR A 15 10.18 -45.49 -32.39
CA THR A 15 9.69 -44.27 -33.07
C THR A 15 8.23 -43.97 -32.76
N LEU A 16 7.40 -44.99 -32.54
CA LEU A 16 6.01 -44.81 -32.12
C LEU A 16 5.92 -44.30 -30.67
N ARG A 17 6.68 -44.90 -29.75
CA ARG A 17 6.73 -44.48 -28.34
C ARG A 17 7.27 -43.06 -28.18
N SER A 18 8.32 -42.68 -28.92
CA SER A 18 8.87 -41.33 -28.85
C SER A 18 7.89 -40.27 -29.37
N ARG A 19 7.15 -40.57 -30.46
CA ARG A 19 6.09 -39.69 -30.97
C ARG A 19 4.94 -39.54 -29.98
N LEU A 20 4.52 -40.64 -29.35
CA LEU A 20 3.48 -40.61 -28.32
C LEU A 20 3.88 -39.71 -27.14
N LEU A 21 5.11 -39.85 -26.63
CA LEU A 21 5.64 -38.99 -25.58
C LEU A 21 5.69 -37.52 -26.00
N LEU A 22 6.03 -37.24 -27.26
CA LEU A 22 6.06 -35.88 -27.83
C LEU A 22 4.66 -35.27 -27.86
N TYR A 23 3.64 -36.03 -28.27
CA TYR A 23 2.25 -35.56 -28.26
C TYR A 23 1.75 -35.30 -26.83
N VAL A 24 2.08 -36.18 -25.88
CA VAL A 24 1.74 -35.97 -24.46
C VAL A 24 2.41 -34.72 -23.91
N ALA A 25 3.71 -34.53 -24.17
CA ALA A 25 4.44 -33.34 -23.75
C ALA A 25 3.85 -32.06 -24.36
N PHE A 26 3.50 -32.10 -25.65
CA PHE A 26 2.87 -30.97 -26.33
C PHE A 26 1.49 -30.65 -25.76
N GLY A 27 0.68 -31.68 -25.48
CA GLY A 27 -0.62 -31.51 -24.82
C GLY A 27 -0.51 -30.88 -23.43
N LEU A 28 0.49 -31.30 -22.64
CA LEU A 28 0.76 -30.71 -21.33
C LEU A 28 1.18 -29.24 -21.45
N PHE A 29 2.06 -28.92 -22.41
CA PHE A 29 2.47 -27.54 -22.67
C PHE A 29 1.30 -26.67 -23.13
N ALA A 30 0.44 -27.18 -24.01
CA ALA A 30 -0.75 -26.47 -24.46
C ALA A 30 -1.71 -26.19 -23.29
N LEU A 31 -1.89 -27.14 -22.37
CA LEU A 31 -2.68 -26.95 -21.16
C LEU A 31 -2.09 -25.84 -20.26
N LEU A 32 -0.78 -25.86 -20.04
CA LEU A 32 -0.08 -24.84 -19.25
C LEU A 32 -0.18 -23.45 -19.90
N LEU A 33 -0.01 -23.35 -21.22
CA LEU A 33 -0.15 -22.10 -21.96
C LEU A 33 -1.60 -21.59 -21.93
N GLY A 34 -2.58 -22.47 -22.04
CA GLY A 34 -3.99 -22.11 -21.87
C GLY A 34 -4.28 -21.59 -20.46
N ARG A 35 -3.73 -22.24 -19.43
CA ARG A 35 -3.86 -21.76 -18.05
C ARG A 35 -3.15 -20.43 -17.83
N LEU A 36 -1.98 -20.23 -18.43
CA LEU A 36 -1.23 -18.98 -18.37
C LEU A 36 -2.03 -17.85 -19.04
N TYR A 37 -2.60 -18.10 -20.22
CA TYR A 37 -3.44 -17.15 -20.92
C TYR A 37 -4.67 -16.77 -20.10
N TRP A 38 -5.32 -17.74 -19.45
CA TRP A 38 -6.44 -17.47 -18.54
C TRP A 38 -6.02 -16.50 -17.42
N LEU A 39 -4.90 -16.78 -16.75
CA LEU A 39 -4.41 -15.94 -15.65
C LEU A 39 -3.97 -14.56 -16.12
N GLN A 40 -3.35 -14.45 -17.30
CA GLN A 40 -2.77 -13.20 -17.80
C GLN A 40 -3.76 -12.32 -18.56
N VAL A 41 -4.77 -12.89 -19.22
CA VAL A 41 -5.70 -12.13 -20.08
C VAL A 41 -7.07 -12.06 -19.45
N VAL A 42 -7.68 -13.21 -19.10
CA VAL A 42 -9.03 -13.24 -18.54
C VAL A 42 -9.05 -12.66 -17.12
N GLU A 43 -8.06 -13.03 -16.31
CA GLU A 43 -7.97 -12.61 -14.91
C GLU A 43 -6.97 -11.46 -14.69
N SER A 44 -6.53 -10.82 -15.77
CA SER A 44 -5.51 -9.75 -15.77
C SER A 44 -5.87 -8.65 -14.77
N ASP A 45 -7.08 -8.11 -14.88
CA ASP A 45 -7.51 -6.95 -14.09
C ASP A 45 -7.58 -7.28 -12.61
N ARG A 46 -8.04 -8.49 -12.25
CA ARG A 46 -8.10 -8.93 -10.85
C ARG A 46 -6.70 -9.01 -10.26
N TYR A 47 -5.77 -9.69 -10.92
CA TYR A 47 -4.41 -9.83 -10.39
C TYR A 47 -3.62 -8.53 -10.44
N ARG A 48 -3.89 -7.66 -11.43
CA ARG A 48 -3.34 -6.31 -11.49
C ARG A 48 -3.81 -5.47 -10.30
N ASN A 49 -5.10 -5.49 -9.98
CA ASN A 49 -5.64 -4.80 -8.80
C ASN A 49 -5.06 -5.37 -7.50
N LEU A 50 -4.94 -6.69 -7.36
CA LEU A 50 -4.29 -7.32 -6.20
C LEU A 50 -2.81 -6.94 -6.09
N ALA A 51 -2.09 -6.79 -7.20
CA ALA A 51 -0.69 -6.40 -7.22
C ALA A 51 -0.49 -4.92 -6.88
N GLU A 52 -1.31 -4.02 -7.45
CA GLU A 52 -1.31 -2.59 -7.11
C GLU A 52 -1.62 -2.36 -5.62
N ASN A 53 -2.56 -3.13 -5.07
CA ASN A 53 -2.90 -3.08 -3.64
C ASN A 53 -1.83 -3.70 -2.74
N ASN A 54 -0.97 -4.60 -3.26
CA ASN A 54 0.14 -5.22 -2.54
C ASN A 54 1.46 -4.46 -2.71
N ARG A 55 1.40 -3.13 -2.70
CA ARG A 55 2.62 -2.33 -2.67
C ARG A 55 3.11 -2.13 -1.23
N LEU A 56 4.31 -2.62 -0.93
CA LEU A 56 4.97 -2.43 0.37
C LEU A 56 5.07 -0.93 0.68
N ARG A 57 4.32 -0.46 1.68
CA ARG A 57 4.41 0.90 2.21
C ARG A 57 5.39 0.90 3.38
N LEU A 58 6.57 1.48 3.18
CA LEU A 58 7.53 1.68 4.27
C LEU A 58 6.98 2.75 5.20
N ARG A 59 6.50 2.33 6.38
CA ARG A 59 6.09 3.23 7.46
C ARG A 59 7.12 3.18 8.57
N THR A 60 7.61 4.35 8.98
CA THR A 60 8.52 4.44 10.12
C THR A 60 7.68 4.52 11.39
N VAL A 61 7.59 3.40 12.13
CA VAL A 61 6.94 3.39 13.45
C VAL A 61 7.95 3.89 14.47
N ARG A 62 7.66 5.05 15.09
CA ARG A 62 8.52 5.56 16.17
C ARG A 62 8.21 4.80 17.46
N ALA A 63 9.24 4.36 18.16
CA ALA A 63 9.08 3.75 19.48
C ALA A 63 8.54 4.79 20.48
N PRO A 64 7.59 4.42 21.36
CA PRO A 64 7.11 5.30 22.41
C PRO A 64 8.24 5.65 23.38
N ARG A 65 8.26 6.90 23.86
CA ARG A 65 9.23 7.35 24.87
C ARG A 65 8.71 7.03 26.26
N GLY A 66 9.62 6.82 27.21
CA GLY A 66 9.27 6.61 28.62
C GLY A 66 8.64 7.84 29.28
N LEU A 67 7.95 7.61 30.40
CA LEU A 67 7.44 8.65 31.29
C LEU A 67 8.62 9.35 31.97
N ILE A 68 8.59 10.68 32.04
CA ILE A 68 9.50 11.46 32.89
C ILE A 68 8.70 11.92 34.10
N LEU A 69 9.18 11.55 35.30
CA LEU A 69 8.53 11.84 36.57
C LEU A 69 9.36 12.83 37.40
N ASP A 70 8.69 13.71 38.13
CA ASP A 70 9.28 14.53 39.20
C ASP A 70 9.60 13.65 40.44
N ARG A 71 10.40 14.16 41.39
CA ARG A 71 10.70 13.53 42.69
C ARG A 71 9.45 13.10 43.47
N LYS A 72 8.31 13.76 43.23
CA LYS A 72 7.01 13.43 43.84
C LYS A 72 6.18 12.42 43.04
N GLY A 73 6.74 11.81 41.98
CA GLY A 73 6.05 10.84 41.12
C GLY A 73 5.06 11.43 40.12
N ARG A 74 5.04 12.76 39.93
CA ARG A 74 4.16 13.45 38.97
C ARG A 74 4.76 13.41 37.57
N ALA A 75 3.97 13.08 36.55
CA ALA A 75 4.45 13.07 35.17
C ALA A 75 4.74 14.48 34.65
N ILE A 76 6.01 14.76 34.40
CA ILE A 76 6.48 15.99 33.75
C ILE A 76 6.27 15.89 32.25
N ALA A 77 6.48 14.70 31.70
CA ALA A 77 6.30 14.45 30.29
C ALA A 77 5.84 13.00 30.06
N GLU A 78 4.73 12.87 29.36
CA GLU A 78 4.05 11.61 29.08
C GLU A 78 3.81 11.44 27.58
N THR A 79 3.61 10.20 27.16
CA THR A 79 3.28 9.89 25.77
C THR A 79 1.80 9.54 25.69
N GLN A 80 1.07 10.31 24.89
CA GLN A 80 -0.35 10.13 24.65
C GLN A 80 -0.56 9.76 23.18
N GLY A 81 -1.57 8.93 22.89
CA GLY A 81 -2.00 8.69 21.51
C GLY A 81 -2.69 9.93 20.94
N SER A 82 -2.26 10.36 19.76
CA SER A 82 -2.86 11.42 18.96
C SER A 82 -3.45 10.79 17.70
N PHE A 83 -4.66 11.20 17.33
CA PHE A 83 -5.25 10.86 16.04
C PHE A 83 -4.81 11.90 15.02
N ASP A 84 -4.02 11.49 14.04
CA ASP A 84 -3.48 12.38 13.02
C ASP A 84 -4.10 12.03 11.66
N LEU A 85 -4.56 13.06 10.94
CA LEU A 85 -5.03 12.90 9.56
C LEU A 85 -3.84 12.87 8.62
N VAL A 86 -3.76 11.81 7.83
CA VAL A 86 -2.64 11.58 6.93
C VAL A 86 -3.15 11.35 5.52
N CYS A 87 -2.56 12.09 4.58
CA CYS A 87 -2.80 11.98 3.15
C CYS A 87 -1.76 11.06 2.50
N SER A 88 -2.22 10.14 1.65
CA SER A 88 -1.42 9.30 0.79
C SER A 88 -1.58 9.80 -0.66
N PRO A 89 -0.63 10.59 -1.21
CA PRO A 89 -0.81 11.23 -2.52
C PRO A 89 -1.06 10.28 -3.70
N VAL A 90 -0.66 9.01 -3.57
CA VAL A 90 -0.90 7.94 -4.56
C VAL A 90 -2.36 7.51 -4.60
N ASP A 91 -3.03 7.49 -3.45
CA ASP A 91 -4.40 7.00 -3.35
C ASP A 91 -5.44 8.10 -3.62
N VAL A 92 -5.00 9.36 -3.69
CA VAL A 92 -5.83 10.52 -4.04
C VAL A 92 -6.25 10.43 -5.50
N LYS A 93 -7.56 10.22 -5.73
CA LYS A 93 -8.16 10.19 -7.07
C LYS A 93 -8.46 11.60 -7.56
N ASP A 94 -9.17 12.36 -6.74
CA ASP A 94 -9.55 13.74 -7.01
C ASP A 94 -9.25 14.59 -5.78
N LEU A 95 -8.13 15.33 -5.85
CA LEU A 95 -7.63 16.10 -4.72
C LEU A 95 -8.59 17.23 -4.32
N GLU A 96 -9.24 17.87 -5.29
CA GLU A 96 -10.10 19.03 -5.02
C GLU A 96 -11.43 18.58 -4.43
N ALA A 97 -12.01 17.50 -4.96
CA ALA A 97 -13.22 16.90 -4.41
C ALA A 97 -12.99 16.34 -2.99
N GLU A 98 -11.89 15.60 -2.77
CA GLU A 98 -11.60 15.01 -1.46
C GLU A 98 -11.32 16.07 -0.38
N ILE A 99 -10.64 17.17 -0.74
CA ILE A 99 -10.38 18.28 0.20
C ILE A 99 -11.64 19.10 0.45
N GLY A 100 -12.45 19.37 -0.58
CA GLY A 100 -13.74 20.04 -0.40
C GLY A 100 -14.65 19.26 0.55
N LEU A 101 -14.71 17.95 0.38
CA LEU A 101 -15.46 17.06 1.27
C LEU A 101 -14.90 17.08 2.70
N LEU A 102 -13.57 17.05 2.87
CA LEU A 102 -12.94 17.16 4.18
C LEU A 102 -13.23 18.49 4.88
N ALA A 103 -13.22 19.60 4.14
CA ALA A 103 -13.54 20.92 4.67
C ALA A 103 -15.01 21.07 5.09
N GLU A 104 -15.93 20.39 4.38
CA GLU A 104 -17.35 20.33 4.75
C GLU A 104 -17.58 19.48 6.00
N ILE A 105 -16.88 18.35 6.09
CA ILE A 105 -17.10 17.34 7.14
C ILE A 105 -16.39 17.71 8.44
N VAL A 106 -15.25 18.38 8.36
CA VAL A 106 -14.41 18.68 9.51
C VAL A 106 -13.96 20.13 9.45
N GLU A 107 -14.30 20.89 10.48
CA GLU A 107 -13.71 22.20 10.71
C GLU A 107 -12.22 22.03 11.03
N PHE A 108 -11.37 22.33 10.04
CA PHE A 108 -9.93 22.44 10.20
C PHE A 108 -9.53 23.91 10.29
N ASP A 109 -8.70 24.25 11.27
CA ASP A 109 -8.02 25.56 11.33
C ASP A 109 -6.76 25.57 10.44
N VAL A 110 -6.89 25.03 9.23
CA VAL A 110 -5.77 24.85 8.29
C VAL A 110 -6.15 25.51 6.98
N ASP A 111 -5.24 26.32 6.43
CA ASP A 111 -5.43 26.93 5.12
C ASP A 111 -5.47 25.85 4.04
N ASP A 112 -6.66 25.62 3.47
CA ASP A 112 -6.93 24.64 2.42
C ASP A 112 -5.96 24.78 1.24
N ASN A 113 -5.59 26.02 0.88
CA ASN A 113 -4.67 26.27 -0.23
C ASN A 113 -3.24 25.83 0.09
N ALA A 114 -2.81 25.99 1.34
CA ALA A 114 -1.50 25.52 1.79
C ALA A 114 -1.44 23.99 1.83
N VAL A 115 -2.52 23.32 2.25
CA VAL A 115 -2.64 21.85 2.24
C VAL A 115 -2.62 21.31 0.82
N LEU A 116 -3.41 21.91 -0.08
CA LEU A 116 -3.42 21.59 -1.51
C LEU A 116 -2.03 21.70 -2.13
N ALA A 117 -1.30 22.78 -1.85
CA ALA A 117 0.06 23.00 -2.35
C ALA A 117 1.05 21.94 -1.82
N ARG A 118 0.95 21.56 -0.54
CA ARG A 118 1.79 20.52 0.08
C ARG A 118 1.50 19.14 -0.51
N ILE A 119 0.24 18.79 -0.75
CA ILE A 119 -0.12 17.50 -1.34
C ILE A 119 0.28 17.44 -2.82
N ARG A 120 0.06 18.51 -3.60
CA ARG A 120 0.50 18.59 -5.01
C ARG A 120 2.02 18.47 -5.15
N SER A 121 2.78 19.10 -4.25
CA SER A 121 4.25 18.98 -4.27
C SER A 121 4.72 17.58 -3.86
N ALA A 122 4.11 16.97 -2.83
CA ALA A 122 4.40 15.60 -2.42
C ALA A 122 4.06 14.57 -3.52
N LYS A 123 2.96 14.76 -4.27
CA LYS A 123 2.60 13.90 -5.41
C LYS A 123 3.65 13.90 -6.51
N ARG A 124 4.41 15.00 -6.67
CA ARG A 124 5.50 15.11 -7.67
C ARG A 124 6.82 14.56 -7.15
N SER A 125 7.17 14.80 -5.90
CA SER A 125 8.50 14.46 -5.36
C SER A 125 8.57 13.06 -4.76
N ASN A 126 7.57 12.68 -3.96
CA ASN A 126 7.53 11.39 -3.28
C ASN A 126 6.08 10.93 -3.06
N PRO A 127 5.44 10.41 -4.12
CA PRO A 127 4.01 10.08 -4.09
C PRO A 127 3.69 8.98 -3.05
N TYR A 128 4.64 8.12 -2.70
CA TYR A 128 4.46 7.03 -1.74
C TYR A 128 4.65 7.44 -0.28
N SER A 129 5.07 8.68 -0.02
CA SER A 129 5.21 9.19 1.34
C SER A 129 3.88 9.67 1.89
N SER A 130 3.62 9.31 3.14
CA SER A 130 2.45 9.76 3.88
C SER A 130 2.67 11.17 4.44
N LEU A 131 1.76 12.09 4.15
CA LEU A 131 1.83 13.48 4.57
C LEU A 131 0.83 13.76 5.68
N THR A 132 1.28 14.21 6.85
CA THR A 132 0.37 14.67 7.92
C THR A 132 -0.28 15.99 7.53
N VAL A 133 -1.61 16.00 7.50
CA VAL A 133 -2.46 17.15 7.15
C VAL A 133 -2.92 17.89 8.40
N ALA A 134 -3.49 17.14 9.35
CA ALA A 134 -3.93 17.65 10.64
C ALA A 134 -3.44 16.72 11.75
N ARG A 135 -3.23 17.27 12.94
CA ARG A 135 -2.81 16.51 14.13
C ARG A 135 -3.82 16.70 15.24
N ASP A 136 -3.87 15.74 16.15
CA ASP A 136 -4.65 15.84 17.39
C ASP A 136 -6.15 16.01 17.12
N LEU A 137 -6.68 15.18 16.21
CA LEU A 137 -8.10 15.15 15.88
C LEU A 137 -8.92 14.71 17.09
N ARG A 138 -10.05 15.38 17.28
CA ARG A 138 -11.07 14.96 18.25
C ARG A 138 -11.75 13.67 17.77
N PHE A 139 -12.23 12.87 18.71
CA PHE A 139 -12.88 11.59 18.38
C PHE A 139 -14.10 11.77 17.47
N GLU A 140 -14.84 12.87 17.61
CA GLU A 140 -15.96 13.22 16.74
C GLU A 140 -15.47 13.40 15.29
N GLN A 141 -14.36 14.14 15.08
CA GLN A 141 -13.79 14.36 13.75
C GLN A 141 -13.29 13.05 13.13
N VAL A 142 -12.62 12.20 13.93
CA VAL A 142 -12.17 10.87 13.50
C VAL A 142 -13.37 10.02 13.05
N SER A 143 -14.45 10.04 13.81
CA SER A 143 -15.65 9.24 13.51
C SER A 143 -16.26 9.61 12.17
N VAL A 144 -16.38 10.91 11.86
CA VAL A 144 -16.97 11.34 10.59
C VAL A 144 -16.03 11.10 9.40
N ILE A 145 -14.71 11.22 9.59
CA ILE A 145 -13.72 10.86 8.57
C ILE A 145 -13.78 9.36 8.25
N GLU A 146 -13.79 8.51 9.27
CA GLU A 146 -13.84 7.05 9.08
C GLU A 146 -15.18 6.59 8.49
N TYR A 147 -16.29 7.27 8.80
CA TYR A 147 -17.58 7.01 8.14
C TYR A 147 -17.53 7.28 6.63
N ASN A 148 -16.81 8.34 6.21
CA ASN A 148 -16.68 8.75 4.81
C ASN A 148 -15.46 8.15 4.10
N ARG A 149 -14.84 7.12 4.67
CA ARG A 149 -13.59 6.52 4.19
C ARG A 149 -13.64 6.07 2.72
N GLU A 150 -14.78 5.60 2.24
CA GLU A 150 -14.94 5.20 0.83
C GLU A 150 -14.84 6.38 -0.14
N ASN A 151 -15.29 7.56 0.31
CA ASN A 151 -15.24 8.82 -0.45
C ASN A 151 -13.91 9.56 -0.28
N LEU A 152 -13.07 9.13 0.66
CA LEU A 152 -11.77 9.73 0.99
C LEU A 152 -10.62 8.72 0.82
N PRO A 153 -10.43 8.11 -0.37
CA PRO A 153 -9.41 7.08 -0.58
C PRO A 153 -7.99 7.58 -0.33
N GLY A 154 -7.73 8.88 -0.52
CA GLY A 154 -6.45 9.52 -0.30
C GLY A 154 -6.13 9.85 1.15
N PHE A 155 -7.09 9.71 2.08
CA PHE A 155 -6.94 10.16 3.47
C PHE A 155 -7.21 9.02 4.45
N SER A 156 -6.45 9.00 5.54
CA SER A 156 -6.60 8.00 6.60
C SER A 156 -6.21 8.56 7.95
N VAL A 157 -6.85 8.08 9.01
CA VAL A 157 -6.48 8.45 10.38
C VAL A 157 -5.42 7.47 10.89
N LEU A 158 -4.32 8.00 11.41
CA LEU A 158 -3.27 7.22 12.07
C LEU A 158 -3.20 7.59 13.55
N VAL A 159 -2.92 6.58 14.39
CA VAL A 159 -2.62 6.79 15.79
C VAL A 159 -1.12 6.95 15.94
N GLU A 160 -0.67 8.16 16.27
CA GLU A 160 0.73 8.46 16.54
C GLU A 160 0.96 8.80 18.01
N ALA A 161 2.14 8.44 18.51
CA ALA A 161 2.56 8.79 19.86
C ALA A 161 3.01 10.26 19.91
N LYS A 162 2.23 11.12 20.56
CA LYS A 162 2.54 12.54 20.81
C LYS A 162 3.08 12.74 22.22
N ARG A 163 4.02 13.68 22.39
CA ARG A 163 4.54 14.06 23.70
C ARG A 163 3.61 15.11 24.32
N SER A 164 3.11 14.83 25.51
CA SER A 164 2.33 15.75 26.33
C SER A 164 3.18 16.22 27.52
N TYR A 165 3.10 17.52 27.82
CA TYR A 165 3.78 18.16 28.95
C TYR A 165 2.73 18.82 29.84
N PRO A 166 2.20 18.11 30.86
CA PRO A 166 1.10 18.61 31.68
C PRO A 166 1.38 19.93 32.41
N PHE A 167 2.65 20.23 32.68
CA PHE A 167 3.08 21.47 33.34
C PHE A 167 3.53 22.58 32.38
N GLY A 168 3.30 22.41 31.08
CA GLY A 168 3.53 23.45 30.06
C GLY A 168 5.01 23.77 29.79
N THR A 169 5.26 24.98 29.30
CA THR A 169 6.56 25.43 28.75
C THR A 169 7.71 25.47 29.75
N ALA A 170 7.43 25.40 31.04
CA ALA A 170 8.47 25.28 32.07
C ALA A 170 9.33 24.02 31.91
N PHE A 171 8.83 23.01 31.17
CA PHE A 171 9.50 21.73 30.94
C PHE A 171 9.44 21.25 29.47
N ALA A 172 9.01 22.11 28.54
CA ALA A 172 8.80 21.77 27.12
C ALA A 172 10.07 21.91 26.27
#